data_AF-A0A842TYP3-F1
#
_entry.id   AF-A0A842TYP3-F1
#
_cell.length_a   1.000
_cell.length_b   1.000
_cell.length_c   1.000
_cell.angle_alpha   90.00
_cell.angle_beta   90.00
_cell.angle_gamma   90.00
#
_symmetry.space_group_name_H-M   'P 1'
#
loop_
_entity.id
_entity.type
_entity.pdbx_description
1 polymer ?
#
loop_
_entity_poly.entity_id
_entity_poly.type
_entity_poly.pdbx_seq_one_letter_code
_entity_poly.pdbx_strand_id
1 'polypeptide(L)'
;MLEDLLYERKVYRILKKLSKQRVAQVLSGPVWIIEQGIPDDPEIIEVLNTSWMRGWVEPLEEAIPKGKLKDGMLPENPLDFTSTGTLWKLTDSGWNVIHRTHQMRIYGMIIAVIGIILALK
;
A
#
# COMPACT_ATOMS: atom_id res chain seq x y z
N MET A 1 -20.52 6.40 12.04
CA MET A 1 -20.78 5.01 11.58
C MET A 1 -20.66 4.86 10.06
N LEU A 2 -21.45 5.58 9.25
CA LEU A 2 -21.28 5.58 7.78
C LEU A 2 -19.97 6.23 7.33
N GLU A 3 -19.61 7.37 7.94
CA GLU A 3 -18.36 8.08 7.68
C GLU A 3 -17.13 7.22 8.00
N ASP A 4 -17.13 6.53 9.14
CA ASP A 4 -16.06 5.60 9.53
C ASP A 4 -15.90 4.47 8.50
N LEU A 5 -17.03 3.92 8.02
CA LEU A 5 -17.01 2.85 7.02
C LEU A 5 -16.52 3.34 5.65
N LEU A 6 -16.86 4.58 5.27
CA LEU A 6 -16.33 5.23 4.07
C LEU A 6 -14.82 5.48 4.21
N TYR A 7 -14.37 5.93 5.38
CA TYR A 7 -12.97 6.15 5.69
C TYR A 7 -12.17 4.84 5.63
N GLU A 8 -12.61 3.79 6.31
CA GLU A 8 -11.96 2.47 6.27
C GLU A 8 -11.92 1.90 4.83
N ARG A 9 -12.96 2.16 4.03
CA ARG A 9 -12.94 1.80 2.60
C ARG A 9 -11.92 2.63 1.82
N LYS A 10 -11.75 3.92 2.13
CA LYS A 10 -10.71 4.79 1.54
C LYS A 10 -9.32 4.26 1.89
N VAL A 11 -9.07 3.94 3.16
CA VAL A 11 -7.81 3.37 3.64
C VAL A 11 -7.51 2.06 2.92
N TYR A 12 -8.47 1.12 2.87
CA TYR A 12 -8.32 -0.14 2.15
C TYR A 12 -7.92 0.06 0.68
N ARG A 13 -8.57 0.99 -0.03
CA ARG A 13 -8.24 1.25 -1.45
C ARG A 13 -6.82 1.80 -1.60
N ILE A 14 -6.39 2.71 -0.72
CA ILE A 14 -5.05 3.30 -0.75
C ILE A 14 -4.01 2.23 -0.45
N LEU A 15 -4.18 1.44 0.60
CA LEU A 15 -3.27 0.33 0.93
C LEU A 15 -3.22 -0.72 -0.19
N LYS A 16 -4.35 -1.04 -0.83
CA LYS A 16 -4.39 -1.96 -1.98
C LYS A 16 -3.70 -1.39 -3.21
N LYS A 17 -3.70 -0.07 -3.40
CA LYS A 17 -2.92 0.59 -4.46
C LYS A 17 -1.43 0.55 -4.12
N LEU A 18 -1.07 0.87 -2.88
CA LEU A 18 0.31 0.80 -2.38
C LEU A 18 0.90 -0.60 -2.56
N SER A 19 0.10 -1.64 -2.30
CA SER A 19 0.53 -3.04 -2.45
C SER A 19 0.86 -3.45 -3.90
N LYS A 20 0.49 -2.63 -4.89
CA LYS A 20 0.79 -2.89 -6.31
C LYS A 20 1.97 -2.05 -6.81
N GLN A 21 2.49 -1.16 -5.97
CA GLN A 21 3.66 -0.37 -6.28
C GLN A 21 4.85 -1.30 -6.47
N ARG A 22 5.60 -1.11 -7.55
CA ARG A 22 6.78 -1.91 -7.87
C ARG A 22 7.86 -1.05 -8.49
N VAL A 23 9.10 -1.34 -8.13
CA VAL A 23 10.26 -0.79 -8.85
C VAL A 23 10.35 -1.56 -10.16
N ALA A 24 10.08 -0.88 -11.28
CA ALA A 24 10.09 -1.49 -12.60
C ALA A 24 11.49 -1.56 -13.19
N GLN A 25 12.28 -0.52 -12.96
CA GLN A 25 13.65 -0.43 -13.45
C GLN A 25 14.48 0.48 -12.54
N VAL A 26 15.77 0.17 -12.45
CA VAL A 26 16.80 1.06 -11.89
C VAL A 26 17.63 1.54 -13.07
N LEU A 27 17.65 2.85 -13.32
CA LEU A 27 18.48 3.43 -14.38
C LEU A 27 19.94 3.49 -13.93
N SER A 28 20.88 3.66 -14.87
CA SER A 28 22.31 3.84 -14.58
C SER A 28 22.53 5.13 -13.76
N GLY A 29 22.46 5.02 -12.43
CA GLY A 29 22.43 6.11 -11.45
C GLY A 29 21.57 5.74 -10.22
N PRO A 30 21.35 6.63 -9.25
CA PRO A 30 20.52 6.38 -8.07
C PRO A 30 19.02 6.63 -8.34
N VAL A 31 18.52 6.38 -9.57
CA VAL A 31 17.16 6.72 -9.98
C VAL A 31 16.30 5.47 -10.12
N TRP A 32 15.23 5.40 -9.33
CA TRP A 32 14.24 4.32 -9.38
C TRP A 32 13.02 4.71 -10.20
N ILE A 33 12.66 3.87 -11.16
CA ILE A 33 11.40 3.98 -11.88
C ILE A 33 10.37 3.14 -11.15
N ILE A 34 9.36 3.81 -10.59
CA ILE A 34 8.31 3.18 -9.80
C ILE A 34 7.03 3.15 -10.62
N GLU A 35 6.55 1.94 -10.89
CA GLU A 35 5.22 1.73 -11.45
C GLU A 35 4.15 1.75 -10.36
N GLN A 36 2.97 2.27 -10.74
CA GLN A 36 1.82 2.42 -9.84
C GLN A 36 2.16 3.17 -8.55
N GLY A 37 3.14 4.08 -8.62
CA GLY A 37 3.50 4.97 -7.52
C GLY A 37 2.27 5.71 -6.99
N ILE A 38 2.21 5.85 -5.66
CA ILE A 38 1.17 6.65 -5.04
C ILE A 38 1.39 8.14 -5.37
N PRO A 39 0.36 8.85 -5.87
CA PRO A 39 0.48 10.27 -6.13
C PRO A 39 0.61 11.07 -4.84
N ASP A 40 1.37 12.16 -4.89
CA ASP A 40 1.56 13.11 -3.79
C ASP A 40 0.30 14.02 -3.64
N ASP A 41 -0.83 13.41 -3.26
CA ASP A 41 -2.10 14.09 -2.97
C ASP A 41 -2.24 14.29 -1.44
N PRO A 42 -2.55 15.50 -0.94
CA PRO A 42 -2.74 15.75 0.49
C PRO A 42 -3.68 14.76 1.19
N GLU A 43 -4.79 14.39 0.55
CA GLU A 43 -5.74 13.46 1.15
C GLU A 43 -5.19 12.04 1.29
N ILE A 44 -4.31 11.64 0.37
CA ILE A 44 -3.67 10.33 0.42
C ILE A 44 -2.55 10.33 1.46
N ILE A 45 -1.78 11.42 1.54
CA ILE A 45 -0.72 11.61 2.53
C ILE A 45 -1.29 11.52 3.94
N GLU A 46 -2.45 12.15 4.21
CA GLU A 46 -3.13 12.05 5.51
C GLU A 46 -3.46 10.59 5.89
N VAL A 47 -3.98 9.82 4.92
CA VAL A 47 -4.30 8.40 5.13
C VAL A 47 -3.03 7.57 5.35
N LEU A 48 -1.95 7.87 4.63
CA LEU A 48 -0.67 7.18 4.80
C LEU A 48 -0.04 7.49 6.15
N ASN A 49 -0.09 8.74 6.61
CA ASN A 49 0.38 9.13 7.95
C ASN A 49 -0.44 8.44 9.05
N THR A 50 -1.77 8.37 8.88
CA THR A 50 -2.63 7.60 9.79
C THR A 50 -2.26 6.11 9.78
N SER A 51 -2.02 5.55 8.60
CA SER A 51 -1.62 4.16 8.43
C SER A 51 -0.23 3.88 9.03
N TRP A 52 0.67 4.85 8.99
CA TRP A 52 2.00 4.77 9.59
C TRP A 52 1.91 4.74 11.11
N MET A 53 1.09 5.62 11.71
CA MET A 53 0.81 5.57 13.15
C MET A 53 0.20 4.23 13.60
N ARG A 54 -0.56 3.56 12.73
CA ARG A 54 -1.11 2.21 12.97
C ARG A 54 -0.12 1.06 12.69
N GLY A 55 1.08 1.38 12.18
CA GLY A 55 2.11 0.40 11.81
C GLY A 55 1.81 -0.38 10.53
N TRP A 56 0.86 0.06 9.70
CA TRP A 56 0.43 -0.62 8.46
C TRP A 56 1.34 -0.30 7.27
N VAL A 57 2.04 0.83 7.34
CA VAL A 57 3.02 1.27 6.34
C VAL A 57 4.24 1.81 7.05
N GLU A 58 5.38 1.81 6.36
CA GLU A 58 6.64 2.37 6.83
C GLU A 58 7.27 3.22 5.72
N PRO A 59 7.98 4.31 6.07
CA PRO A 59 8.82 5.01 5.10
C PRO A 59 10.01 4.11 4.74
N LEU A 60 10.20 3.86 3.44
CA LEU A 60 11.42 3.22 2.94
C LEU A 60 12.57 4.23 2.93
N GLU A 61 12.27 5.43 2.46
CA GLU A 61 13.18 6.56 2.35
C GLU A 61 12.36 7.85 2.43
N GLU A 62 12.87 8.84 3.16
CA GLU A 62 12.22 10.12 3.40
C GLU A 62 12.77 11.20 2.46
N ALA A 63 11.92 12.20 2.14
CA ALA A 63 12.32 13.39 1.39
C ALA A 63 13.04 13.14 0.04
N ILE A 64 12.71 12.05 -0.66
CA ILE A 64 13.33 11.73 -1.94
C ILE A 64 12.78 12.66 -3.04
N PRO A 65 13.63 13.18 -3.94
CA PRO A 65 13.17 13.82 -5.17
C PRO A 65 12.31 12.87 -6.01
N LYS A 66 11.12 13.32 -6.41
CA LYS A 66 10.13 12.59 -7.19
C LYS A 66 9.73 13.38 -8.42
N GLY A 67 9.42 12.66 -9.48
CA GLY A 67 8.92 13.20 -10.73
C GLY A 67 7.89 12.24 -11.34
N LYS A 68 7.03 12.76 -12.20
CA LYS A 68 6.10 11.94 -13.00
C LYS A 68 6.65 11.79 -14.40
N LEU A 69 6.63 10.58 -14.93
CA LEU A 69 6.95 10.33 -16.33
C LEU A 69 5.85 10.90 -17.22
N LYS A 70 6.23 11.59 -18.30
CA LYS A 70 5.31 12.04 -19.35
C LYS A 70 5.09 10.89 -20.34
N ASP A 71 3.84 10.50 -20.55
CA ASP A 71 3.41 9.50 -21.55
C ASP A 71 4.20 8.17 -21.57
N GLY A 72 4.71 7.74 -20.41
CA GLY A 72 5.48 6.50 -20.27
C GLY A 72 6.88 6.53 -20.89
N MET A 73 7.32 7.69 -21.39
CA MET A 73 8.69 7.86 -21.86
C MET A 73 9.64 8.00 -20.68
N LEU A 74 10.85 7.45 -20.85
CA LEU A 74 11.93 7.67 -19.89
C LEU A 74 12.31 9.16 -19.87
N PRO A 75 12.69 9.72 -18.72
CA PRO A 75 13.07 11.12 -18.66
C PRO A 75 14.37 11.30 -19.45
N GLU A 76 14.39 12.25 -20.39
CA GLU A 76 15.60 12.60 -21.16
C GLU A 76 16.70 13.16 -20.24
N ASN A 77 16.30 13.74 -19.10
CA ASN A 77 17.20 14.22 -18.06
C ASN A 77 16.77 13.65 -16.69
N PRO A 78 17.62 12.87 -15.99
CA PRO A 78 17.27 12.25 -14.70
C PRO A 78 17.07 13.25 -13.54
N LEU A 79 17.11 14.56 -13.80
CA LEU A 79 16.99 15.63 -12.80
C LEU A 79 15.65 16.38 -12.82
N ASP A 80 14.70 15.99 -13.68
CA ASP A 80 13.35 16.60 -13.76
C ASP A 80 12.43 16.15 -12.60
N PHE A 81 12.93 16.17 -11.38
CA PHE A 81 12.16 15.95 -10.17
C PHE A 81 11.40 17.22 -9.81
N THR A 82 10.08 17.11 -9.70
CA THR A 82 9.17 18.24 -9.45
C THR A 82 8.72 18.36 -8.00
N SER A 83 8.83 17.28 -7.23
CA SER A 83 8.40 17.23 -5.83
C SER A 83 9.42 16.48 -4.98
N THR A 84 9.31 16.64 -3.67
CA THR A 84 9.99 15.79 -2.68
C THR A 84 8.92 15.05 -1.89
N GLY A 85 9.11 13.75 -1.67
CA GLY A 85 8.13 13.00 -0.90
C GLY A 85 8.67 11.69 -0.36
N THR A 86 7.93 11.13 0.58
CA THR A 86 8.27 9.85 1.21
C THR A 86 7.91 8.69 0.30
N LEU A 87 8.83 7.73 0.16
CA LEU A 87 8.53 6.47 -0.47
C LEU A 87 7.98 5.51 0.58
N TRP A 88 6.72 5.11 0.42
CA TRP A 88 6.06 4.23 1.39
C TRP A 88 6.21 2.76 1.00
N LYS A 89 6.40 1.92 2.01
CA LYS A 89 6.37 0.47 1.93
C LYS A 89 5.21 -0.06 2.77
N LEU A 90 4.54 -1.10 2.29
CA LEU A 90 3.53 -1.82 3.07
C LEU A 90 4.21 -2.80 4.04
N THR A 91 3.79 -2.81 5.30
CA THR A 91 4.28 -3.79 6.29
C THR A 91 3.45 -5.08 6.25
N ASP A 92 3.92 -6.12 6.95
CA ASP A 92 3.15 -7.36 7.12
C ASP A 92 1.79 -7.13 7.80
N SER A 93 1.74 -6.16 8.72
CA SER A 93 0.49 -5.80 9.39
C SER A 93 -0.48 -5.12 8.41
N GLY A 94 0.00 -4.21 7.55
CA GLY A 94 -0.80 -3.60 6.49
C GLY A 94 -1.28 -4.61 5.45
N TRP A 95 -0.46 -5.60 5.11
CA TRP A 95 -0.86 -6.69 4.22
C TRP A 95 -2.01 -7.51 4.79
N ASN A 96 -1.99 -7.79 6.10
CA ASN A 96 -3.06 -8.52 6.79
C ASN A 96 -4.38 -7.76 6.83
N VAL A 97 -4.33 -6.43 6.92
CA VAL A 97 -5.52 -5.56 6.85
C VAL A 97 -6.18 -5.66 5.47
N ILE A 98 -5.37 -5.66 4.41
CA ILE A 98 -5.87 -5.82 3.03
C ILE A 98 -6.52 -7.19 2.82
N HIS A 99 -5.86 -8.28 3.24
CA HIS A 99 -6.34 -9.64 2.98
C HIS A 99 -7.33 -10.15 4.02
N ARG A 100 -7.68 -9.31 5.01
CA ARG A 100 -8.54 -9.66 6.14
C ARG A 100 -8.16 -11.01 6.75
N THR A 101 -6.84 -11.27 6.88
CA THR A 101 -6.30 -12.58 7.27
C THR A 101 -6.92 -13.10 8.55
N HIS A 102 -7.26 -12.18 9.47
CA HIS A 102 -7.94 -12.51 10.71
C HIS A 102 -9.34 -13.11 10.49
N GLN A 103 -10.16 -12.55 9.59
CA GLN A 103 -11.48 -13.09 9.26
C GLN A 103 -11.38 -14.47 8.62
N MET A 104 -10.41 -14.66 7.72
CA MET A 104 -10.18 -15.96 7.07
C MET A 104 -9.79 -17.04 8.08
N ARG A 105 -8.97 -16.71 9.08
CA ARG A 105 -8.62 -17.64 10.18
C ARG A 105 -9.84 -18.03 11.01
N ILE A 106 -10.72 -17.07 11.33
CA ILE A 106 -11.95 -17.34 12.07
C ILE A 106 -12.87 -18.26 11.26
N TYR A 107 -13.05 -18.00 9.96
CA TYR A 107 -13.86 -18.87 9.11
C TYR A 107 -13.29 -20.28 8.99
N GLY A 108 -11.97 -20.41 8.81
CA GLY A 108 -11.31 -21.72 8.80
C GLY A 108 -11.54 -22.50 10.10
N MET A 109 -11.46 -21.82 11.25
CA MET A 109 -11.75 -22.43 12.55
C MET A 109 -13.20 -22.90 12.67
N ILE A 110 -14.17 -22.08 12.25
CA ILE A 110 -15.60 -22.45 12.27
C ILE A 110 -15.86 -23.66 11.38
N ILE A 111 -15.33 -23.68 10.16
CA ILE A 111 -15.48 -24.80 9.22
C ILE A 111 -14.89 -26.08 9.80
N ALA A 112 -13.70 -26.00 10.43
CA ALA A 112 -13.07 -27.15 11.07
C ALA A 112 -13.94 -27.72 12.22
N VAL A 113 -14.50 -26.86 13.07
CA VAL A 113 -15.40 -27.28 14.15
C VAL A 113 -16.67 -27.95 13.60
N ILE A 114 -17.28 -27.38 12.57
CA ILE A 114 -18.46 -27.97 11.90
C ILE A 114 -18.12 -29.34 11.30
N GLY A 115 -16.96 -29.46 10.65
CA GLY A 115 -16.49 -30.72 10.06
C GLY A 115 -16.31 -31.82 11.11
N ILE A 116 -15.76 -31.49 12.28
CA ILE A 116 -15.63 -32.43 13.40
C ILE A 116 -17.02 -32.89 13.89
N ILE A 117 -17.96 -31.95 14.07
CA ILE A 117 -19.33 -32.28 14.52
C ILE A 117 -20.03 -33.22 13.53
N LEU A 118 -19.88 -32.97 12.22
CA LEU A 118 -20.46 -33.81 11.18
C LEU A 118 -19.79 -35.19 11.09
N ALA A 119 -18.50 -35.30 11.36
CA ALA A 119 -17.77 -36.57 11.33
C ALA A 119 -18.07 -37.47 12.54
N LEU A 120 -18.43 -36.87 13.69
CA LEU A 120 -18.78 -37.58 14.92
C LEU A 120 -20.27 -37.98 14.98
N LYS A 121 -21.08 -37.51 14.03
CA LYS A 121 -22.51 -37.78 13.93
C LYS A 121 -22.78 -38.84 12.86
#